data_AF-A0A1H2A744-F1
#
_entry.id   AF-A0A1H2A744-F1
#
_cell.length_a   1.000
_cell.length_b   1.000
_cell.length_c   1.000
_cell.angle_alpha   90.00
_cell.angle_beta   90.00
_cell.angle_gamma   90.00
#
_symmetry.space_group_name_H-M   'P 1'
#
loop_
_entity.id
_entity.type
_entity.pdbx_description
1 polymer ?
#
loop_
_entity_poly.entity_id
_entity_poly.type
_entity_poly.pdbx_seq_one_letter_code
_entity_poly.pdbx_strand_id
1 'polypeptide(L)'
;MSTSLIDFLLARIAEDESFVQRIIAATYCDHNAEWRCDSSAVLSIGDEKLDSLIPTCCAVVGDFAARFDPARILAECAAKRAVVELHEGEIQIIHTGASAMSGDPLAHGLVIKSEGRVILEALATVYSSHPEYQSDWAVTA
;
A
#
# COMPACT_ATOMS: atom_id res chain seq x y z
N MET A 1 14.35 -16.82 -11.87
CA MET A 1 14.68 -15.40 -11.58
C MET A 1 14.14 -15.14 -10.19
N SER A 2 15.00 -14.84 -9.22
CA SER A 2 14.55 -14.47 -7.88
C SER A 2 13.86 -13.10 -7.96
N THR A 3 12.59 -13.01 -7.60
CA THR A 3 11.85 -11.74 -7.47
C THR A 3 12.54 -10.88 -6.41
N SER A 4 12.76 -9.59 -6.70
CA SER A 4 13.34 -8.68 -5.71
C SER A 4 12.30 -8.33 -4.62
N LEU A 5 12.75 -7.87 -3.46
CA LEU A 5 11.87 -7.36 -2.40
C LEU A 5 10.97 -6.24 -2.90
N ILE A 6 11.50 -5.36 -3.74
CA ILE A 6 10.76 -4.24 -4.35
C ILE A 6 9.66 -4.77 -5.27
N ASP A 7 9.99 -5.68 -6.19
CA ASP A 7 9.02 -6.27 -7.12
C ASP A 7 7.90 -6.98 -6.35
N PHE A 8 8.25 -7.70 -5.29
CA PHE A 8 7.29 -8.38 -4.42
C PHE A 8 6.34 -7.39 -3.74
N LEU A 9 6.87 -6.32 -3.14
CA LEU A 9 6.04 -5.29 -2.48
C LEU A 9 5.12 -4.59 -3.49
N LEU A 10 5.64 -4.20 -4.65
CA LEU A 10 4.83 -3.56 -5.69
C LEU A 10 3.71 -4.48 -6.19
N ALA A 11 4.00 -5.77 -6.38
CA ALA A 11 2.99 -6.76 -6.77
C ALA A 11 1.88 -6.91 -5.72
N ARG A 12 2.25 -6.98 -4.43
CA ARG A 12 1.26 -7.10 -3.34
C ARG A 12 0.43 -5.85 -3.13
N ILE A 13 1.05 -4.66 -3.22
CA ILE A 13 0.31 -3.38 -3.17
C ILE A 13 -0.68 -3.30 -4.34
N ALA A 14 -0.26 -3.71 -5.55
CA ALA A 14 -1.15 -3.71 -6.72
C ALA A 14 -2.31 -4.72 -6.60
N GLU A 15 -2.08 -5.85 -5.95
CA GLU A 15 -3.13 -6.84 -5.66
C GLU A 15 -4.17 -6.30 -4.68
N ASP A 16 -3.73 -5.68 -3.58
CA ASP A 16 -4.60 -5.04 -2.59
C ASP A 16 -5.44 -3.91 -3.25
N GLU A 17 -4.80 -3.07 -4.06
CA GLU A 17 -5.47 -2.01 -4.82
C GLU A 17 -6.51 -2.57 -5.80
N SER A 18 -6.14 -3.61 -6.56
CA SER A 18 -7.04 -4.27 -7.52
C SER A 18 -8.22 -4.95 -6.83
N PHE A 19 -8.03 -5.45 -5.61
CA PHE A 19 -9.12 -6.01 -4.81
C PHE A 19 -10.13 -4.93 -4.43
N VAL A 20 -9.66 -3.78 -3.92
CA VAL A 20 -10.52 -2.66 -3.55
C VAL A 20 -11.25 -2.10 -4.77
N GLN A 21 -10.56 -1.89 -5.89
CA GLN A 21 -11.16 -1.39 -7.13
C GLN A 21 -12.21 -2.34 -7.74
N ARG A 22 -12.09 -3.66 -7.52
CA ARG A 22 -13.11 -4.63 -7.94
C ARG A 22 -14.33 -4.63 -7.04
N ILE A 23 -14.13 -4.38 -5.75
CA ILE A 23 -15.21 -4.34 -4.76
C ILE A 23 -15.99 -3.03 -4.88
N ILE A 24 -15.29 -1.93 -5.11
CA ILE A 24 -15.85 -0.60 -5.24
C ILE A 24 -15.58 -0.19 -6.67
N ALA A 25 -16.61 -0.34 -7.52
CA ALA A 25 -16.59 0.29 -8.83
C ALA A 25 -16.06 1.72 -8.64
N ALA A 26 -15.01 2.08 -9.38
CA ALA A 26 -14.14 3.27 -9.20
C ALA A 26 -14.84 4.64 -9.09
N THR A 27 -16.17 4.66 -9.12
CA THR A 27 -17.07 5.80 -9.06
C THR A 27 -17.26 6.38 -7.65
N TYR A 28 -16.85 5.70 -6.57
CA TYR A 28 -17.31 6.03 -5.19
C TYR A 28 -16.19 6.23 -4.16
N CYS A 29 -15.04 6.79 -4.57
CA CYS A 29 -13.88 6.96 -3.71
C CYS A 29 -13.75 8.40 -3.16
N ASP A 30 -14.74 8.90 -2.42
CA ASP A 30 -14.60 10.13 -1.64
C ASP A 30 -14.31 9.78 -0.16
N HIS A 31 -13.19 10.28 0.35
CA HIS A 31 -12.67 10.05 1.70
C HIS A 31 -13.57 10.55 2.84
N ASN A 32 -14.70 11.19 2.52
CA ASN A 32 -15.65 11.71 3.51
C ASN A 32 -17.02 11.03 3.47
N ALA A 33 -17.19 9.99 2.65
CA ALA A 33 -18.40 9.20 2.66
C ALA A 33 -18.58 8.47 3.99
N GLU A 34 -19.75 8.59 4.60
CA GLU A 34 -20.12 7.72 5.71
C GLU A 34 -20.55 6.35 5.16
N TRP A 35 -19.63 5.39 5.17
CA TRP A 35 -19.89 4.02 4.73
C TRP A 35 -20.69 3.25 5.78
N ARG A 36 -21.91 2.85 5.44
CA ARG A 36 -22.77 2.06 6.32
C ARG A 36 -23.24 0.78 5.63
N CYS A 37 -23.27 -0.31 6.38
CA CYS A 37 -23.87 -1.57 5.94
C CYS A 37 -25.27 -1.68 6.56
N ASP A 38 -26.27 -1.11 5.89
CA ASP A 38 -27.64 -1.01 6.42
C ASP A 38 -28.42 -2.33 6.32
N SER A 39 -28.00 -3.24 5.42
CA SER A 39 -28.55 -4.60 5.32
C SER A 39 -27.56 -5.56 4.67
N SER A 40 -27.86 -6.87 4.72
CA SER A 40 -27.03 -7.86 4.03
C SER A 40 -26.99 -7.55 2.53
N ALA A 41 -25.80 -7.22 2.03
CA ALA A 41 -25.51 -6.94 0.62
C ALA A 41 -25.88 -5.54 0.08
N VAL A 42 -26.16 -4.55 0.94
CA VAL A 42 -26.31 -3.15 0.52
C VAL A 42 -25.44 -2.23 1.37
N LEU A 43 -24.56 -1.48 0.71
CA LEU A 43 -23.81 -0.37 1.29
C LEU A 43 -24.56 0.93 1.02
N SER A 44 -24.70 1.74 2.06
CA SER A 44 -25.11 3.13 1.97
C SER A 44 -23.88 4.01 2.09
N ILE A 45 -23.75 4.94 1.16
CA ILE A 45 -22.74 6.00 1.17
C ILE A 45 -23.51 7.27 1.52
N GLY A 46 -23.24 7.85 2.68
CA GLY A 46 -23.93 9.03 3.20
C GLY A 46 -23.71 10.34 2.43
N ASP A 47 -23.71 10.31 1.10
CA ASP A 47 -23.66 11.48 0.23
C ASP A 47 -25.09 11.87 -0.19
N GLU A 48 -25.55 13.04 0.26
CA GLU A 48 -26.89 13.57 -0.05
C GLU A 48 -27.12 13.80 -1.56
N LYS A 49 -26.08 13.85 -2.39
CA LYS A 49 -26.19 14.12 -3.84
C LYS A 49 -26.45 12.88 -4.68
N LEU A 50 -26.33 11.71 -4.10
CA LEU A 50 -26.15 10.48 -4.84
C LEU A 50 -26.96 9.43 -4.07
N ASP A 51 -28.11 8.98 -4.62
CA ASP A 51 -28.94 7.89 -4.07
C ASP A 51 -28.10 6.58 -4.06
N SER A 52 -27.14 6.50 -3.13
CA SER A 52 -25.94 5.65 -3.25
C SER A 52 -26.09 4.37 -2.49
N LEU A 53 -27.09 3.58 -2.88
CA LEU A 53 -27.15 2.19 -2.48
C LEU A 53 -26.27 1.38 -3.43
N ILE A 54 -25.13 0.89 -2.93
CA ILE A 54 -24.27 -0.03 -3.68
C ILE A 54 -24.65 -1.46 -3.30
N PRO A 55 -25.19 -2.26 -4.24
CA PRO A 55 -25.36 -3.68 -3.99
C PRO A 55 -23.98 -4.36 -3.96
N THR A 56 -23.54 -4.79 -2.78
CA THR A 56 -22.26 -5.49 -2.61
C THR A 56 -22.34 -6.98 -2.88
N CYS A 57 -23.55 -7.49 -3.14
CA CYS A 57 -23.93 -8.91 -3.29
C CYS A 57 -23.49 -9.85 -2.14
N CYS A 58 -22.84 -9.31 -1.10
CA CYS A 58 -22.26 -10.04 0.02
C CYS A 58 -22.16 -9.15 1.25
N ALA A 59 -22.70 -9.62 2.39
CA ALA A 59 -22.64 -8.92 3.67
C ALA A 59 -21.19 -8.72 4.16
N VAL A 60 -20.29 -9.66 3.87
CA VAL A 60 -18.86 -9.56 4.25
C VAL A 60 -18.18 -8.41 3.51
N VAL A 61 -18.50 -8.21 2.24
CA VAL A 61 -17.96 -7.11 1.43
C VAL A 61 -18.50 -5.76 1.93
N GLY A 62 -19.77 -5.71 2.31
CA GLY A 62 -20.37 -4.51 2.92
C GLY A 62 -19.74 -4.15 4.28
N ASP A 63 -19.57 -5.14 5.17
CA ASP A 63 -18.91 -4.93 6.47
C ASP A 63 -17.44 -4.53 6.30
N PHE A 64 -16.72 -5.12 5.33
CA PHE A 64 -15.35 -4.74 5.00
C PHE A 64 -15.24 -3.27 4.58
N ALA A 65 -16.06 -2.83 3.61
CA ALA A 65 -16.04 -1.46 3.14
C ALA A 65 -16.44 -0.46 4.25
N ALA A 66 -17.46 -0.79 5.04
CA ALA A 66 -17.89 0.05 6.17
C ALA A 66 -16.81 0.21 7.25
N ARG A 67 -16.01 -0.84 7.51
CA ARG A 67 -14.95 -0.79 8.53
C ARG A 67 -13.69 -0.11 8.07
N PHE A 68 -13.26 -0.38 6.84
CA PHE A 68 -11.91 -0.03 6.41
C PHE A 68 -11.83 1.23 5.56
N ASP A 69 -12.96 1.74 5.07
CA ASP A 69 -13.04 2.81 4.08
C ASP A 69 -12.16 2.50 2.83
N PRO A 70 -12.78 2.04 1.74
CA PRO A 70 -12.14 1.79 0.46
C PRO A 70 -11.21 2.93 -0.01
N ALA A 71 -11.62 4.19 0.18
CA ALA A 71 -10.79 5.34 -0.19
C ALA A 71 -9.52 5.38 0.67
N ARG A 72 -9.64 5.19 1.99
CA ARG A 72 -8.50 5.05 2.90
C ARG A 72 -7.54 3.93 2.46
N ILE A 73 -8.04 2.75 2.09
CA ILE A 73 -7.16 1.64 1.66
C ILE A 73 -6.39 2.01 0.38
N LEU A 74 -7.04 2.68 -0.58
CA LEU A 74 -6.37 3.16 -1.79
C LEU A 74 -5.29 4.20 -1.45
N ALA A 75 -5.55 5.12 -0.51
CA ALA A 75 -4.55 6.06 -0.03
C ALA A 75 -3.38 5.37 0.69
N GLU A 76 -3.63 4.30 1.46
CA GLU A 76 -2.57 3.48 2.07
C GLU A 76 -1.73 2.77 1.01
N CYS A 77 -2.34 2.24 -0.06
CA CYS A 77 -1.62 1.64 -1.18
C CYS A 77 -0.73 2.67 -1.88
N ALA A 78 -1.26 3.87 -2.14
CA ALA A 78 -0.49 4.97 -2.73
C ALA A 78 0.68 5.40 -1.83
N ALA A 79 0.47 5.49 -0.51
CA ALA A 79 1.52 5.82 0.45
C ALA A 79 2.63 4.75 0.48
N LYS A 80 2.27 3.45 0.51
CA LYS A 80 3.25 2.36 0.45
C LYS A 80 4.06 2.39 -0.84
N ARG A 81 3.43 2.66 -1.97
CA ARG A 81 4.10 2.81 -3.26
C ARG A 81 5.11 3.95 -3.25
N ALA A 82 4.73 5.12 -2.70
CA ALA A 82 5.63 6.25 -2.56
C ALA A 82 6.88 5.91 -1.70
N VAL A 83 6.72 5.12 -0.63
CA VAL A 83 7.86 4.65 0.18
C VAL A 83 8.80 3.77 -0.65
N VAL A 84 8.26 2.86 -1.47
CA VAL A 84 9.07 2.01 -2.35
C VAL A 84 9.79 2.83 -3.43
N GLU A 85 9.11 3.78 -4.05
CA GLU A 85 9.70 4.68 -5.06
C GLU A 85 10.80 5.58 -4.49
N LEU A 86 10.61 6.11 -3.27
CA LEU A 86 11.63 6.88 -2.57
C LEU A 86 12.90 6.04 -2.34
N HIS A 87 12.75 4.77 -1.96
CA HIS A 87 13.88 3.86 -1.81
C HIS A 87 14.64 3.64 -3.13
N GLU A 88 13.94 3.48 -4.26
CA GLU A 88 14.57 3.39 -5.58
C GLU A 88 15.30 4.69 -5.98
N GLY A 89 14.68 5.84 -5.73
CA GLY A 89 15.26 7.15 -6.01
C GLY A 89 16.54 7.44 -5.20
N GLU A 90 16.55 7.07 -3.92
CA GLU A 90 17.74 7.21 -3.05
C GLU A 90 18.91 6.35 -3.54
N ILE A 91 18.64 5.13 -4.00
CA ILE A 91 19.66 4.26 -4.62
C ILE A 91 20.26 4.94 -5.85
N GLN A 92 19.46 5.56 -6.71
CA GLN A 92 19.93 6.24 -7.92
C GLN A 92 20.78 7.49 -7.63
N ILE A 93 20.44 8.29 -6.63
CA ILE A 93 21.23 9.48 -6.23
C ILE A 93 22.62 9.06 -5.74
N ILE A 94 22.71 7.97 -4.97
CA ILE A 94 23.99 7.43 -4.49
C ILE A 94 24.82 6.90 -5.67
N HIS A 95 24.20 6.21 -6.62
CA HIS A 95 24.92 5.66 -7.79
C HIS A 95 25.40 6.73 -8.79
N THR A 96 24.73 7.88 -8.86
CA THR A 96 25.09 8.98 -9.76
C THR A 96 26.07 10.00 -9.14
N GLY A 97 26.45 9.83 -7.87
CA GLY A 97 27.41 10.69 -7.19
C GLY A 97 26.91 12.11 -6.88
N ALA A 98 25.60 12.34 -6.98
CA ALA A 98 24.97 13.66 -6.83
C ALA A 98 24.65 14.05 -5.37
N SER A 99 25.34 13.48 -4.38
CA SER A 99 25.16 13.85 -2.97
C SER A 99 25.87 15.17 -2.69
N ALA A 100 25.19 16.29 -2.97
CA ALA A 100 25.61 17.61 -2.56
C ALA A 100 25.28 17.81 -1.07
N MET A 101 26.32 18.10 -0.29
CA MET A 101 26.34 18.65 1.07
C MET A 101 26.49 17.64 2.23
N SER A 102 27.58 17.85 3.00
CA SER A 102 27.99 17.21 4.26
C SER A 102 28.87 15.96 4.16
N GLY A 103 29.64 15.72 5.22
CA GLY A 103 30.84 14.88 5.27
C GLY A 103 30.66 13.42 4.83
N ASP A 104 31.78 12.83 4.40
CA ASP A 104 31.93 11.48 3.85
C ASP A 104 30.70 10.92 3.10
N PRO A 105 30.60 11.19 1.78
CA PRO A 105 29.51 10.71 0.93
C PRO A 105 29.33 9.18 0.96
N LEU A 106 30.39 8.41 1.26
CA LEU A 106 30.31 6.96 1.36
C LEU A 106 29.61 6.54 2.65
N ALA A 107 29.87 7.22 3.77
CA ALA A 107 29.22 6.95 5.05
C ALA A 107 27.73 7.31 5.01
N HIS A 108 27.38 8.47 4.45
CA HIS A 108 25.97 8.90 4.33
C HIS A 108 25.16 8.01 3.37
N GLY A 109 25.77 7.57 2.26
CA GLY A 109 25.14 6.63 1.34
C GLY A 109 24.98 5.21 1.92
N LEU A 110 25.86 4.77 2.81
CA LEU A 110 25.74 3.48 3.49
C LEU A 110 24.59 3.49 4.51
N VAL A 111 24.46 4.56 5.30
CA VAL A 111 23.41 4.71 6.34
C VAL A 111 22.02 4.74 5.71
N ILE A 112 21.81 5.52 4.65
CA ILE A 112 20.52 5.58 3.92
C ILE A 112 20.17 4.20 3.33
N LYS A 113 21.14 3.50 2.71
CA LYS A 113 20.90 2.16 2.16
C LYS A 113 20.48 1.14 3.22
N SER A 114 21.05 1.22 4.42
CA SER A 114 20.65 0.33 5.53
C SER A 114 19.28 0.68 6.09
N GLU A 115 18.95 1.96 6.27
CA GLU A 115 17.67 2.39 6.86
C GLU A 115 16.49 2.17 5.89
N GLY A 116 16.67 2.52 4.61
CA GLY A 116 15.64 2.32 3.59
C GLY A 116 15.29 0.84 3.40
N ARG A 117 16.28 -0.06 3.50
CA ARG A 117 16.04 -1.51 3.39
C ARG A 117 15.23 -2.04 4.57
N VAL A 118 15.51 -1.60 5.80
CA VAL A 118 14.75 -2.01 6.99
C VAL A 118 13.28 -1.59 6.88
N ILE A 119 12.99 -0.42 6.30
CA ILE A 119 11.61 0.01 6.04
C ILE A 119 10.90 -0.95 5.08
N LEU A 120 11.56 -1.36 3.99
CA LEU A 120 10.98 -2.33 3.05
C LEU A 120 10.76 -3.72 3.68
N GLU A 121 11.70 -4.20 4.50
CA GLU A 121 11.56 -5.45 5.25
C GLU A 121 10.39 -5.39 6.25
N ALA A 122 10.22 -4.25 6.91
CA ALA A 122 9.08 -4.01 7.81
C ALA A 122 7.74 -4.04 7.06
N LEU A 123 7.67 -3.43 5.87
CA LEU A 123 6.47 -3.51 5.02
C LEU A 123 6.21 -4.95 4.56
N ALA A 124 7.26 -5.69 4.17
CA ALA A 124 7.12 -7.06 3.68
C ALA A 124 6.68 -8.05 4.75
N THR A 125 6.93 -7.76 6.03
CA THR A 125 6.55 -8.63 7.16
C THR A 125 5.03 -8.89 7.21
N VAL A 126 4.21 -7.95 6.75
CA VAL A 126 2.74 -8.11 6.66
C VAL A 126 2.35 -9.26 5.71
N TYR A 127 3.21 -9.57 4.75
CA TYR A 127 3.01 -10.62 3.76
C TYR A 127 3.79 -11.91 4.08
N SER A 128 4.22 -12.12 5.33
CA SER A 128 5.04 -13.29 5.74
C SER A 128 4.36 -14.64 5.54
N SER A 129 3.03 -14.69 5.45
CA SER A 129 2.26 -15.90 5.12
C SER A 129 2.09 -16.13 3.62
N HIS A 130 2.57 -15.21 2.76
CA HIS A 130 2.40 -15.31 1.31
C HIS A 130 3.37 -16.37 0.72
N PRO A 131 2.94 -17.23 -0.22
CA PRO A 131 3.79 -18.31 -0.77
C PRO A 131 5.08 -17.82 -1.44
N GLU A 132 5.05 -16.62 -2.01
CA GLU A 132 6.21 -15.99 -2.68
C GLU A 132 7.09 -15.17 -1.73
N TYR A 133 6.72 -15.07 -0.44
CA TYR A 133 7.53 -14.40 0.57
C TYR A 133 8.82 -15.18 0.81
N GLN A 134 9.96 -14.48 0.87
CA GLN A 134 11.25 -15.07 1.20
C GLN A 134 11.64 -14.68 2.64
N SER A 135 12.09 -15.67 3.42
CA SER A 135 12.37 -15.49 4.85
C SER A 135 13.53 -14.54 5.14
N ASP A 136 14.40 -14.28 4.16
CA ASP A 136 15.48 -13.30 4.25
C ASP A 136 14.99 -11.83 4.15
N TRP A 137 13.71 -11.62 3.86
CA TRP A 137 13.04 -10.32 3.92
C TRP A 137 12.43 -10.00 5.29
N ALA A 138 12.61 -10.88 6.28
CA ALA A 138 12.16 -10.62 7.63
C ALA A 138 13.01 -9.51 8.26
N VAL A 139 12.36 -8.59 8.99
CA VAL A 139 13.08 -7.59 9.79
C VAL A 139 13.99 -8.34 10.74
N THR A 140 15.30 -8.10 10.61
CA THR A 140 16.28 -8.66 11.55
C THR A 140 16.20 -7.83 12.82
N ALA A 141 15.54 -8.37 13.84
CA ALA A 141 15.44 -7.73 15.16
C ALA A 141 16.78 -7.72 15.90
#